data_AF-B6VCK0-F1
#
_entry.id   AF-B6VCK0-F1
#
_cell.length_a   1.000
_cell.length_b   1.000
_cell.length_c   1.000
_cell.angle_alpha   90.00
_cell.angle_beta   90.00
_cell.angle_gamma   90.00
#
_symmetry.space_group_name_H-M   'P 1'
#
loop_
_entity.id
_entity.type
_entity.pdbx_description
1 polymer ?
#
loop_
_entity_poly.entity_id
_entity_poly.type
_entity_poly.pdbx_seq_one_letter_code
_entity_poly.pdbx_strand_id
1 'polypeptide(L)'
;THKTCAWMPHGFMSVNTDIGAGRAFLRSLYRQYADWGVDFVKVDCIFGTDYSPEEVITVSQLLRELDRPIVLSISPGTEVTVPLAENISEHVNMYRITGDDWDNWKDVSSHFTVSSAFSAANKIGATGLRGKSWPDLDMLPFGWLTDPGVNQGPHRPCNLTFDEQKAQMTLWSMAKSPLIYGGDLRHLDNSTFGIITNPTLLKINYYSKNNMEFHYVYGETSSNTRHSGHLSSRYPVNLTKHDGMVVGLTSCTNGQANGWFVFPQDGKSDHICRIYETENGKNASFCLGKTKPLLASDDDIMEKEEDQTKFHLAVADINDSCLDASASRRRTASEVKLPMFSRCKWHAKQMWELNDKGNLMSSYSRLCATVESSKEA
;
A
#
# COMPACT_ATOMS: atom_id res chain seq x y z
N THR A 1 -7.65 -38.53 -23.19
CA THR A 1 -8.13 -37.83 -24.41
C THR A 1 -7.19 -36.68 -24.70
N HIS A 2 -6.89 -36.40 -25.98
CA HIS A 2 -6.01 -35.27 -26.34
C HIS A 2 -6.78 -33.96 -26.20
N LYS A 3 -6.44 -33.13 -25.20
CA LYS A 3 -6.92 -31.75 -25.09
C LYS A 3 -5.87 -30.82 -25.67
N THR A 4 -6.28 -29.94 -26.58
CA THR A 4 -5.42 -28.91 -27.16
C THR A 4 -5.70 -27.57 -26.51
N CYS A 5 -4.74 -26.66 -26.54
CA CYS A 5 -5.00 -25.29 -26.11
C CYS A 5 -5.96 -24.59 -27.09
N ALA A 6 -6.99 -23.90 -26.57
CA ALA A 6 -8.04 -23.32 -27.40
C ALA A 6 -7.53 -22.31 -28.44
N TRP A 7 -6.55 -21.48 -28.08
CA TRP A 7 -5.98 -20.46 -28.96
C TRP A 7 -4.81 -20.96 -29.83
N MET A 8 -4.32 -22.18 -29.59
CA MET A 8 -3.24 -22.81 -30.38
C MET A 8 -3.47 -24.32 -30.57
N PRO A 9 -4.51 -24.72 -31.31
CA PRO A 9 -4.95 -26.12 -31.38
C PRO A 9 -3.94 -27.07 -32.05
N HIS A 10 -2.99 -26.52 -32.81
CA HIS A 10 -1.96 -27.29 -33.53
C HIS A 10 -0.55 -27.16 -32.93
N GLY A 11 -0.39 -26.39 -31.85
CA GLY A 11 0.92 -26.14 -31.23
C GLY A 11 1.06 -26.75 -29.84
N PHE A 12 0.07 -26.56 -28.97
CA PHE A 12 0.12 -27.04 -27.59
C PHE A 12 -0.93 -28.12 -27.33
N MET A 13 -0.46 -29.24 -26.77
CA MET A 13 -1.26 -30.40 -26.44
C MET A 13 -1.00 -30.83 -25.00
N SER A 14 -2.08 -31.17 -24.29
CA SER A 14 -2.01 -31.75 -22.95
C SER A 14 -1.26 -33.08 -22.95
N VAL A 15 -0.56 -33.33 -21.85
CA VAL A 15 0.08 -34.62 -21.58
C VAL A 15 -0.89 -35.48 -20.78
N ASN A 16 -1.08 -36.74 -21.18
CA ASN A 16 -1.90 -37.67 -20.41
C ASN A 16 -1.21 -38.03 -19.08
N THR A 17 -1.62 -37.39 -17.99
CA THR A 17 -1.08 -37.58 -16.64
C THR A 17 -1.63 -38.81 -15.92
N ASP A 18 -2.61 -39.52 -16.47
CA ASP A 18 -3.15 -40.76 -15.90
C ASP A 18 -2.19 -41.94 -16.06
N ILE A 19 -1.25 -41.85 -17.00
CA ILE A 19 -0.27 -42.90 -17.30
C ILE A 19 1.12 -42.54 -16.79
N GLY A 20 1.88 -43.56 -16.38
CA GLY A 20 3.24 -43.39 -15.87
C GLY A 20 4.19 -42.69 -16.86
N ALA A 21 4.02 -42.93 -18.16
CA ALA A 21 4.85 -42.29 -19.20
C ALA A 21 4.64 -40.77 -19.28
N GLY A 22 3.40 -40.28 -19.18
CA GLY A 22 3.11 -38.85 -19.19
C GLY A 22 3.63 -38.13 -17.96
N ARG A 23 3.48 -38.74 -16.77
CA ARG A 23 4.09 -38.24 -15.53
C ARG A 23 5.62 -38.21 -15.61
N ALA A 24 6.24 -39.25 -16.17
CA ALA A 24 7.68 -39.33 -16.36
C ALA A 24 8.19 -38.25 -17.32
N PHE A 25 7.46 -37.98 -18.40
CA PHE A 25 7.76 -36.90 -19.34
C PHE A 25 7.74 -35.54 -18.62
N LEU A 26 6.64 -35.18 -17.94
CA LEU A 26 6.56 -33.92 -17.20
C LEU A 26 7.64 -33.80 -16.12
N ARG A 27 7.90 -34.89 -15.38
CA ARG A 27 8.97 -34.93 -14.37
C ARG A 27 10.34 -34.64 -14.98
N SER A 28 10.62 -35.17 -16.17
CA SER A 28 11.90 -34.91 -16.87
C SER A 28 12.07 -33.44 -17.21
N LEU A 29 10.99 -32.75 -17.63
CA LEU A 29 11.01 -31.31 -17.93
C LEU A 29 11.28 -30.49 -16.66
N TYR A 30 10.57 -30.78 -15.57
CA TYR A 30 10.73 -30.02 -14.34
C TYR A 30 12.08 -30.26 -13.64
N ARG A 31 12.64 -31.47 -13.77
CA ARG A 31 14.04 -31.72 -13.37
C ARG A 31 15.01 -30.91 -14.21
N GLN A 32 14.82 -30.88 -15.53
CA GLN A 32 15.65 -30.07 -16.41
C GLN A 32 15.58 -28.58 -16.06
N TYR A 33 14.40 -28.06 -15.72
CA TYR A 33 14.23 -26.68 -15.26
C TYR A 33 14.93 -26.42 -13.93
N ALA A 34 14.88 -27.38 -13.00
CA ALA A 34 15.64 -27.29 -11.75
C ALA A 34 17.16 -27.27 -12.01
N ASP A 35 17.65 -28.10 -12.92
CA ASP A 35 19.07 -28.14 -13.32
C ASP A 35 19.53 -26.84 -13.98
N TRP A 36 18.64 -26.17 -14.73
CA TRP A 36 18.87 -24.82 -15.27
C TRP A 36 18.79 -23.72 -14.21
N GLY A 37 18.35 -24.03 -13.00
CA GLY A 37 18.16 -23.05 -11.93
C GLY A 37 16.91 -22.20 -12.07
N VAL A 38 15.87 -22.66 -12.77
CA VAL A 38 14.57 -21.97 -12.85
C VAL A 38 13.94 -21.83 -11.46
N ASP A 39 13.38 -20.66 -11.16
CA ASP A 39 12.71 -20.36 -9.88
C ASP A 39 11.19 -20.21 -10.00
N PHE A 40 10.68 -20.03 -11.22
CA PHE A 40 9.29 -19.69 -11.49
C PHE A 40 8.84 -20.33 -12.79
N VAL A 41 7.68 -20.99 -12.77
CA VAL A 41 7.03 -21.54 -13.96
C VAL A 41 5.59 -21.05 -14.00
N LYS A 42 5.20 -20.47 -15.14
CA LYS A 42 3.82 -20.19 -15.52
C LYS A 42 3.36 -21.26 -16.50
N VAL A 43 2.35 -22.04 -16.13
CA VAL A 43 1.75 -23.08 -16.99
C VAL A 43 0.46 -22.51 -17.58
N ASP A 44 0.45 -22.35 -18.89
CA ASP A 44 -0.70 -21.82 -19.62
C ASP A 44 -1.63 -22.93 -20.13
N CYS A 45 -2.82 -22.57 -20.60
CA CYS A 45 -3.83 -23.48 -21.15
C CYS A 45 -4.29 -24.59 -20.18
N ILE A 46 -4.34 -24.30 -18.88
CA ILE A 46 -4.67 -25.32 -17.84
C ILE A 46 -5.74 -24.84 -16.84
N PHE A 47 -6.11 -23.56 -16.88
CA PHE A 47 -7.06 -22.92 -15.98
C PHE A 47 -8.12 -22.10 -16.74
N GLY A 48 -9.14 -21.60 -16.02
CA GLY A 48 -10.30 -20.95 -16.63
C GLY A 48 -11.07 -21.88 -17.56
N THR A 49 -11.39 -21.45 -18.78
CA THR A 49 -12.07 -22.27 -19.79
C THR A 49 -11.28 -23.52 -20.20
N ASP A 50 -9.96 -23.52 -19.99
CA ASP A 50 -9.07 -24.66 -20.25
C ASP A 50 -8.86 -25.54 -19.00
N TYR A 51 -9.74 -25.45 -18.00
CA TYR A 51 -9.58 -26.12 -16.71
C TYR A 51 -9.23 -27.62 -16.81
N SER A 52 -8.12 -27.99 -16.17
CA SER A 52 -7.60 -29.36 -16.09
C SER A 52 -7.06 -29.62 -14.67
N PRO A 53 -7.93 -29.90 -13.66
CA PRO A 53 -7.52 -29.99 -12.27
C PRO A 53 -6.47 -31.08 -12.01
N GLU A 54 -6.62 -32.24 -12.63
CA GLU A 54 -5.69 -33.36 -12.47
C GLU A 54 -4.29 -33.04 -12.98
N GLU A 55 -4.20 -32.24 -14.06
CA GLU A 55 -2.92 -31.79 -14.60
C GLU A 55 -2.28 -30.75 -13.68
N VAL A 56 -3.06 -29.79 -13.15
CA VAL A 56 -2.56 -28.82 -12.14
C VAL A 56 -2.03 -29.54 -10.91
N ILE A 57 -2.78 -30.50 -10.37
CA ILE A 57 -2.39 -31.28 -9.19
C ILE A 57 -1.14 -32.11 -9.50
N THR A 58 -1.07 -32.74 -10.66
CA THR A 58 0.11 -33.53 -11.08
C THR A 58 1.35 -32.65 -11.17
N VAL A 59 1.26 -31.49 -11.83
CA VAL A 59 2.37 -30.52 -11.92
C VAL A 59 2.80 -30.07 -10.52
N SER A 60 1.84 -29.73 -9.66
CA SER A 60 2.10 -29.37 -8.26
C SER A 60 2.88 -30.45 -7.51
N GLN A 61 2.46 -31.71 -7.63
CA GLN A 61 3.13 -32.85 -6.99
C GLN A 61 4.56 -33.03 -7.51
N LEU A 62 4.76 -32.97 -8.84
CA LEU A 62 6.08 -33.10 -9.44
C LEU A 62 7.04 -31.99 -9.00
N LEU A 63 6.57 -30.75 -8.88
CA LEU A 63 7.37 -29.65 -8.34
C LEU A 63 7.69 -29.84 -6.85
N ARG A 64 6.80 -30.47 -6.06
CA ARG A 64 7.09 -30.82 -4.66
C ARG A 64 8.19 -31.88 -4.52
N GLU A 65 8.39 -32.75 -5.51
CA GLU A 65 9.44 -33.77 -5.53
C GLU A 65 10.84 -33.18 -5.77
N LEU A 66 10.95 -31.92 -6.21
CA LEU A 66 12.23 -31.27 -6.48
C LEU A 66 12.86 -30.71 -5.21
N ASP A 67 14.19 -30.85 -5.11
CA ASP A 67 15.00 -30.26 -4.04
C ASP A 67 15.09 -28.73 -4.16
N ARG A 68 14.95 -28.18 -5.38
CA ARG A 68 14.84 -26.74 -5.64
C ARG A 68 13.36 -26.31 -5.64
N PRO A 69 12.94 -25.40 -4.75
CA PRO A 69 11.60 -24.82 -4.83
C PRO A 69 11.41 -24.02 -6.13
N ILE A 70 10.34 -24.30 -6.84
CA ILE A 70 9.92 -23.55 -8.04
C ILE A 70 8.50 -23.03 -7.78
N VAL A 71 8.30 -21.72 -7.95
CA VAL A 71 6.99 -21.07 -7.82
C VAL A 71 6.10 -21.49 -9.00
N LEU A 72 4.88 -21.93 -8.70
CA LEU A 72 3.89 -22.34 -9.71
C LEU A 72 2.82 -21.28 -9.92
N SER A 73 2.79 -20.72 -11.13
CA SER A 73 1.72 -19.88 -11.67
C SER A 73 0.90 -20.67 -12.70
N ILE A 74 -0.43 -20.52 -12.71
CA ILE A 74 -1.30 -21.13 -13.73
C ILE A 74 -2.16 -20.10 -14.46
N SER A 75 -2.41 -20.35 -15.75
CA SER A 75 -3.20 -19.48 -16.62
C SER A 75 -3.89 -20.26 -17.77
N PRO A 76 -4.80 -19.63 -18.54
CA PRO A 76 -5.43 -18.31 -18.33
C PRO A 76 -6.47 -18.35 -17.20
N GLY A 77 -7.10 -17.21 -16.92
CA GLY A 77 -8.16 -17.09 -15.92
C GLY A 77 -9.52 -16.73 -16.54
N THR A 78 -9.70 -17.00 -17.83
CA THR A 78 -10.95 -16.69 -18.56
C THR A 78 -12.13 -17.40 -17.89
N GLU A 79 -13.17 -16.63 -17.53
CA GLU A 79 -14.39 -17.12 -16.87
C GLU A 79 -14.17 -17.89 -15.55
N VAL A 80 -13.08 -17.59 -14.84
CA VAL A 80 -12.81 -18.19 -13.53
C VAL A 80 -13.86 -17.76 -12.50
N THR A 81 -14.28 -18.70 -11.67
CA THR A 81 -15.16 -18.47 -10.52
C THR A 81 -14.47 -18.88 -9.22
N VAL A 82 -14.97 -18.37 -8.07
CA VAL A 82 -14.44 -18.73 -6.75
C VAL A 82 -14.42 -20.25 -6.50
N PRO A 83 -15.49 -21.02 -6.82
CA PRO A 83 -15.46 -22.48 -6.68
C PRO A 83 -14.40 -23.17 -7.53
N LEU A 84 -14.08 -22.63 -8.71
CA LEU A 84 -13.02 -23.17 -9.55
C LEU A 84 -11.64 -23.00 -8.88
N ALA A 85 -11.41 -21.83 -8.30
CA ALA A 85 -10.17 -21.53 -7.59
C ALA A 85 -10.03 -22.31 -6.27
N GLU A 86 -11.14 -22.62 -5.59
CA GLU A 86 -11.15 -23.48 -4.40
C GLU A 86 -10.47 -24.82 -4.64
N ASN A 87 -10.75 -25.43 -5.79
CA ASN A 87 -10.21 -26.74 -6.14
C ASN A 87 -8.70 -26.75 -6.42
N ILE A 88 -8.08 -25.60 -6.73
CA ILE A 88 -6.66 -25.54 -7.13
C ILE A 88 -5.77 -24.70 -6.21
N SER A 89 -6.35 -23.83 -5.37
CA SER A 89 -5.58 -22.83 -4.62
C SER A 89 -4.48 -23.45 -3.74
N GLU A 90 -4.74 -24.60 -3.11
CA GLU A 90 -3.77 -25.32 -2.27
C GLU A 90 -2.62 -25.98 -3.06
N HIS A 91 -2.75 -26.05 -4.38
CA HIS A 91 -1.81 -26.72 -5.28
C HIS A 91 -0.88 -25.76 -6.02
N VAL A 92 -1.12 -24.45 -5.96
CA VAL A 92 -0.34 -23.45 -6.72
C VAL A 92 0.11 -22.30 -5.82
N ASN A 93 0.99 -21.44 -6.33
CA ASN A 93 1.41 -20.21 -5.66
C ASN A 93 0.68 -18.98 -6.16
N MET A 94 0.24 -19.01 -7.43
CA MET A 94 -0.63 -17.99 -8.00
C MET A 94 -1.45 -18.56 -9.16
N TYR A 95 -2.62 -18.01 -9.39
CA TYR A 95 -3.53 -18.45 -10.45
C TYR A 95 -4.27 -17.26 -11.03
N ARG A 96 -4.30 -17.15 -12.36
CA ARG A 96 -4.96 -16.02 -13.02
C ARG A 96 -6.47 -16.08 -12.79
N ILE A 97 -7.10 -14.96 -12.42
CA ILE A 97 -8.55 -14.92 -12.16
C ILE A 97 -9.37 -14.20 -13.23
N THR A 98 -8.72 -13.73 -14.30
CA THR A 98 -9.33 -13.08 -15.46
C THR A 98 -8.73 -13.58 -16.77
N GLY A 99 -9.29 -13.16 -17.91
CA GLY A 99 -8.59 -13.26 -19.19
C GLY A 99 -7.31 -12.42 -19.22
N ASP A 100 -6.65 -12.41 -20.39
CA ASP A 100 -5.46 -11.57 -20.62
C ASP A 100 -5.76 -10.09 -20.38
N ASP A 101 -4.98 -9.44 -19.51
CA ASP A 101 -5.05 -8.01 -19.27
C ASP A 101 -4.20 -7.24 -20.28
N TRP A 102 -4.81 -6.25 -20.92
CA TRP A 102 -4.16 -5.35 -21.86
C TRP A 102 -4.49 -3.90 -21.54
N ASP A 103 -3.79 -2.99 -22.21
CA ASP A 103 -3.82 -1.56 -21.94
C ASP A 103 -5.06 -0.84 -22.49
N ASN A 104 -6.25 -1.40 -22.24
CA ASN A 104 -7.53 -0.75 -22.48
C ASN A 104 -8.39 -0.78 -21.21
N TRP A 105 -9.17 0.28 -20.99
CA TRP A 105 -9.93 0.44 -19.76
C TRP A 105 -10.96 -0.67 -19.51
N LYS A 106 -11.48 -1.29 -20.57
CA LYS A 106 -12.47 -2.37 -20.43
C LYS A 106 -11.85 -3.58 -19.73
N ASP A 107 -10.62 -3.92 -20.07
CA ASP A 107 -9.90 -5.02 -19.41
C ASP A 107 -9.60 -4.65 -17.95
N VAL A 108 -8.98 -3.49 -17.71
CA VAL A 108 -8.66 -2.99 -16.36
C VAL A 108 -9.90 -2.93 -15.44
N SER A 109 -11.02 -2.37 -15.94
CA SER A 109 -12.24 -2.20 -15.14
C SER A 109 -12.92 -3.53 -14.79
N SER A 110 -12.73 -4.59 -15.58
CA SER A 110 -13.29 -5.90 -15.31
C SER A 110 -12.73 -6.55 -14.04
N HIS A 111 -11.48 -6.21 -13.67
CA HIS A 111 -10.82 -6.75 -12.48
C HIS A 111 -11.44 -6.30 -11.16
N PHE A 112 -12.13 -5.16 -11.11
CA PHE A 112 -12.72 -4.65 -9.86
C PHE A 112 -13.73 -5.64 -9.27
N THR A 113 -14.68 -6.10 -10.09
CA THR A 113 -15.72 -7.04 -9.63
C THR A 113 -15.12 -8.40 -9.28
N VAL A 114 -14.19 -8.89 -10.10
CA VAL A 114 -13.56 -10.21 -9.90
C VAL A 114 -12.70 -10.21 -8.64
N SER A 115 -11.84 -9.21 -8.47
CA SER A 115 -11.00 -9.08 -7.27
C SER A 115 -11.84 -8.94 -5.99
N SER A 116 -12.94 -8.19 -6.04
CA SER A 116 -13.90 -8.10 -4.92
C SER A 116 -14.44 -9.48 -4.54
N ALA A 117 -14.95 -10.26 -5.50
CA ALA A 117 -15.49 -11.60 -5.24
C ALA A 117 -14.45 -12.54 -4.62
N PHE A 118 -13.21 -12.50 -5.12
CA PHE A 118 -12.10 -13.30 -4.59
C PHE A 118 -11.66 -12.86 -3.19
N SER A 119 -11.71 -11.55 -2.91
CA SER A 119 -11.43 -11.00 -1.58
C SER A 119 -12.49 -11.42 -0.57
N ALA A 120 -13.78 -11.34 -0.94
CA ALA A 120 -14.90 -11.76 -0.09
C ALA A 120 -14.87 -13.26 0.23
N ALA A 121 -14.33 -14.07 -0.68
CA ALA A 121 -14.10 -15.50 -0.50
C ALA A 121 -12.80 -15.83 0.26
N ASN A 122 -12.12 -14.84 0.84
CA ASN A 122 -10.85 -14.99 1.58
C ASN A 122 -9.75 -15.71 0.78
N LYS A 123 -9.69 -15.48 -0.53
CA LYS A 123 -8.70 -16.14 -1.40
C LYS A 123 -7.35 -15.43 -1.49
N ILE A 124 -7.27 -14.19 -1.05
CA ILE A 124 -6.02 -13.43 -1.03
C ILE A 124 -5.07 -14.03 0.01
N GLY A 125 -3.98 -14.65 -0.43
CA GLY A 125 -3.00 -15.27 0.48
C GLY A 125 -3.54 -16.51 1.20
N ALA A 126 -4.46 -17.24 0.55
CA ALA A 126 -4.95 -18.53 1.04
C ALA A 126 -3.84 -19.59 1.08
N THR A 127 -4.08 -20.75 1.68
CA THR A 127 -3.12 -21.86 1.67
C THR A 127 -2.79 -22.25 0.23
N GLY A 128 -1.51 -22.44 -0.06
CA GLY A 128 -1.00 -22.75 -1.39
C GLY A 128 0.18 -23.71 -1.37
N LEU A 129 0.77 -23.92 -2.55
CA LEU A 129 1.93 -24.79 -2.72
C LEU A 129 3.11 -24.32 -1.85
N ARG A 130 3.46 -25.13 -0.84
CA ARG A 130 4.56 -24.83 0.11
C ARG A 130 4.43 -23.46 0.80
N GLY A 131 3.21 -22.94 0.97
CA GLY A 131 3.00 -21.65 1.62
C GLY A 131 1.64 -21.05 1.30
N LYS A 132 1.65 -19.92 0.58
CA LYS A 132 0.46 -19.14 0.23
C LYS A 132 0.19 -19.18 -1.27
N SER A 133 -1.07 -18.98 -1.63
CA SER A 133 -1.54 -18.79 -3.00
C SER A 133 -2.18 -17.42 -3.18
N TRP A 134 -1.94 -16.81 -4.33
CA TRP A 134 -2.38 -15.45 -4.65
C TRP A 134 -3.26 -15.43 -5.92
N PRO A 135 -4.47 -14.85 -5.87
CA PRO A 135 -5.22 -14.51 -7.06
C PRO A 135 -4.39 -13.55 -7.93
N ASP A 136 -4.19 -13.90 -9.20
CA ASP A 136 -3.38 -13.15 -10.15
C ASP A 136 -4.29 -12.36 -11.11
N LEU A 137 -4.18 -11.04 -11.04
CA LEU A 137 -4.87 -10.10 -11.93
C LEU A 137 -4.12 -9.90 -13.25
N ASP A 138 -3.11 -10.72 -13.52
CA ASP A 138 -2.26 -10.66 -14.71
C ASP A 138 -1.23 -9.50 -14.68
N MET A 139 -0.41 -9.46 -15.72
CA MET A 139 0.72 -8.54 -15.86
C MET A 139 0.26 -7.08 -16.00
N LEU A 140 1.12 -6.14 -15.61
CA LEU A 140 0.90 -4.69 -15.78
C LEU A 140 1.28 -4.26 -17.21
N PRO A 141 0.34 -3.86 -18.07
CA PRO A 141 0.62 -3.48 -19.45
C PRO A 141 1.03 -2.01 -19.51
N PHE A 142 2.17 -1.68 -18.88
CA PHE A 142 2.69 -0.32 -18.79
C PHE A 142 3.93 -0.11 -19.68
N GLY A 143 4.24 1.16 -19.97
CA GLY A 143 5.43 1.55 -20.72
C GLY A 143 5.39 1.16 -22.20
N TRP A 144 6.46 0.53 -22.69
CA TRP A 144 6.64 0.23 -24.11
C TRP A 144 6.26 -1.22 -24.44
N LEU A 145 5.26 -1.39 -25.31
CA LEU A 145 4.52 -2.64 -25.54
C LEU A 145 4.33 -2.92 -27.04
N THR A 146 3.74 -4.07 -27.36
CA THR A 146 3.16 -4.38 -28.68
C THR A 146 1.65 -4.55 -28.54
N ASP A 147 0.94 -4.66 -29.67
CA ASP A 147 -0.46 -5.09 -29.67
C ASP A 147 -0.60 -6.57 -29.29
N PRO A 148 -1.77 -6.98 -28.76
CA PRO A 148 -2.06 -8.38 -28.47
C PRO A 148 -1.80 -9.30 -29.67
N GLY A 149 -1.08 -10.40 -29.45
CA GLY A 149 -0.74 -11.37 -30.50
C GLY A 149 0.41 -10.95 -31.42
N VAL A 150 1.06 -9.81 -31.16
CA VAL A 150 2.17 -9.31 -31.98
C VAL A 150 3.52 -9.54 -31.28
N ASN A 151 4.42 -10.31 -31.90
CA ASN A 151 5.67 -10.75 -31.28
C ASN A 151 6.90 -9.84 -31.50
N GLN A 152 6.94 -9.06 -32.59
CA GLN A 152 8.14 -8.29 -32.97
C GLN A 152 7.88 -6.80 -33.24
N GLY A 153 6.67 -6.32 -33.00
CA GLY A 153 6.24 -4.95 -33.24
C GLY A 153 5.19 -4.79 -34.35
N PRO A 154 4.68 -3.57 -34.59
CA PRO A 154 5.23 -2.30 -34.11
C PRO A 154 5.13 -2.16 -32.59
N HIS A 155 6.16 -1.57 -32.00
CA HIS A 155 6.11 -1.19 -30.60
C HIS A 155 5.43 0.16 -30.43
N ARG A 156 4.73 0.33 -29.31
CA ARG A 156 3.96 1.53 -28.98
C ARG A 156 3.97 1.79 -27.48
N PRO A 157 3.70 3.04 -27.04
CA PRO A 157 3.43 3.29 -25.63
C PRO A 157 2.12 2.62 -25.20
N CYS A 158 1.99 2.44 -23.89
CA CYS A 158 0.75 2.10 -23.21
C CYS A 158 -0.37 3.08 -23.58
N ASN A 159 -1.54 2.55 -23.91
CA ASN A 159 -2.75 3.27 -24.26
C ASN A 159 -3.56 3.70 -23.03
N LEU A 160 -3.26 3.18 -21.83
CA LEU A 160 -3.86 3.65 -20.59
C LEU A 160 -3.37 5.06 -20.25
N THR A 161 -4.31 5.93 -19.92
CA THR A 161 -4.00 7.23 -19.31
C THR A 161 -3.29 7.03 -17.97
N PHE A 162 -2.58 8.06 -17.53
CA PHE A 162 -1.86 7.99 -16.26
C PHE A 162 -2.80 7.76 -15.05
N ASP A 163 -4.03 8.25 -15.11
CA ASP A 163 -5.03 7.99 -14.06
C ASP A 163 -5.49 6.53 -14.05
N GLU A 164 -5.65 5.91 -15.22
CA GLU A 164 -5.99 4.49 -15.34
C GLU A 164 -4.83 3.59 -14.87
N GLN A 165 -3.58 3.95 -15.19
CA GLN A 165 -2.39 3.25 -14.67
C GLN A 165 -2.32 3.32 -13.14
N LYS A 166 -2.61 4.49 -12.54
CA LYS A 166 -2.70 4.63 -11.08
C LYS A 166 -3.83 3.78 -10.50
N ALA A 167 -5.00 3.77 -11.14
CA ALA A 167 -6.13 2.95 -10.70
C ALA A 167 -5.77 1.46 -10.72
N GLN A 168 -5.16 0.98 -11.80
CA GLN A 168 -4.72 -0.41 -11.96
C GLN A 168 -3.67 -0.79 -10.90
N MET A 169 -2.59 -0.02 -10.76
CA MET A 169 -1.55 -0.32 -9.77
C MET A 169 -2.10 -0.28 -8.33
N THR A 170 -3.03 0.63 -8.05
CA THR A 170 -3.68 0.71 -6.73
C THR A 170 -4.51 -0.54 -6.47
N LEU A 171 -5.33 -0.97 -7.44
CA LEU A 171 -6.14 -2.18 -7.32
C LEU A 171 -5.26 -3.42 -7.16
N TRP A 172 -4.20 -3.60 -7.96
CA TRP A 172 -3.29 -4.75 -7.85
C TRP A 172 -2.61 -4.79 -6.48
N SER A 173 -2.22 -3.61 -5.97
CA SER A 173 -1.62 -3.51 -4.65
C SER A 173 -2.61 -3.88 -3.54
N MET A 174 -3.84 -3.36 -3.60
CA MET A 174 -4.89 -3.65 -2.64
C MET A 174 -5.42 -5.08 -2.73
N ALA A 175 -5.46 -5.70 -3.91
CA ALA A 175 -5.82 -7.09 -4.07
C ALA A 175 -4.66 -8.05 -3.71
N LYS A 176 -3.47 -7.50 -3.43
CA LYS A 176 -2.21 -8.24 -3.27
C LYS A 176 -1.94 -9.19 -4.46
N SER A 177 -2.30 -8.75 -5.66
CA SER A 177 -1.95 -9.45 -6.90
C SER A 177 -0.43 -9.50 -7.05
N PRO A 178 0.15 -10.56 -7.62
CA PRO A 178 1.50 -10.54 -8.13
C PRO A 178 1.71 -9.34 -9.06
N LEU A 179 2.86 -8.68 -8.93
CA LEU A 179 3.22 -7.49 -9.71
C LEU A 179 4.28 -7.88 -10.74
N ILE A 180 3.84 -8.22 -11.96
CA ILE A 180 4.70 -8.58 -13.09
C ILE A 180 4.61 -7.48 -14.15
N TYR A 181 5.71 -6.80 -14.43
CA TYR A 181 5.75 -5.71 -15.42
C TYR A 181 5.84 -6.27 -16.84
N GLY A 182 4.90 -5.90 -17.72
CA GLY A 182 4.81 -6.42 -19.09
C GLY A 182 5.57 -5.63 -20.16
N GLY A 183 5.99 -4.40 -19.85
CA GLY A 183 6.68 -3.53 -20.81
C GLY A 183 8.18 -3.75 -20.92
N ASP A 184 8.79 -3.11 -21.92
CA ASP A 184 10.25 -3.02 -22.02
C ASP A 184 10.81 -1.99 -21.02
N LEU A 185 11.45 -2.47 -19.95
CA LEU A 185 12.07 -1.65 -18.91
C LEU A 185 13.18 -0.70 -19.43
N ARG A 186 13.77 -0.98 -20.61
CA ARG A 186 14.80 -0.11 -21.21
C ARG A 186 14.22 1.21 -21.73
N HIS A 187 12.90 1.26 -21.92
CA HIS A 187 12.15 2.40 -22.46
C HIS A 187 11.14 2.97 -21.43
N LEU A 188 11.45 2.83 -20.13
CA LEU A 188 10.57 3.26 -19.05
C LEU A 188 10.65 4.77 -18.80
N ASP A 189 9.50 5.46 -18.78
CA ASP A 189 9.44 6.88 -18.41
C ASP A 189 9.34 7.08 -16.88
N ASN A 190 9.67 8.29 -16.43
CA ASN A 190 9.70 8.63 -15.00
C ASN A 190 8.34 8.51 -14.31
N SER A 191 7.23 8.70 -15.03
CA SER A 191 5.89 8.66 -14.46
C SER A 191 5.51 7.22 -14.15
N THR A 192 5.68 6.31 -15.12
CA THR A 192 5.46 4.88 -14.90
C THR A 192 6.46 4.32 -13.89
N PHE A 193 7.74 4.70 -13.93
CA PHE A 193 8.72 4.34 -12.88
C PHE A 193 8.21 4.73 -11.49
N GLY A 194 7.74 5.97 -11.32
CA GLY A 194 7.22 6.47 -10.05
C GLY A 194 6.02 5.69 -9.51
N ILE A 195 5.16 5.14 -10.38
CA ILE A 195 4.03 4.29 -9.97
C ILE A 195 4.54 2.91 -9.53
N ILE A 196 5.35 2.23 -10.36
CA ILE A 196 5.78 0.84 -10.08
C ILE A 196 6.77 0.76 -8.92
N THR A 197 7.48 1.85 -8.60
CA THR A 197 8.37 1.94 -7.43
C THR A 197 7.74 2.70 -6.26
N ASN A 198 6.43 2.95 -6.27
CA ASN A 198 5.80 3.71 -5.19
C ASN A 198 5.88 2.92 -3.87
N PRO A 199 6.59 3.42 -2.85
CA PRO A 199 6.84 2.66 -1.62
C PRO A 199 5.55 2.39 -0.83
N THR A 200 4.53 3.23 -0.96
CA THR A 200 3.24 3.01 -0.30
C THR A 200 2.49 1.86 -0.95
N LEU A 201 2.41 1.83 -2.29
CA LEU A 201 1.73 0.77 -3.03
C LEU A 201 2.42 -0.59 -2.79
N LEU A 202 3.74 -0.62 -2.86
CA LEU A 202 4.53 -1.83 -2.57
C LEU A 202 4.35 -2.30 -1.11
N LYS A 203 4.29 -1.36 -0.15
CA LYS A 203 4.00 -1.72 1.25
C LYS A 203 2.60 -2.29 1.43
N ILE A 204 1.59 -1.74 0.76
CA ILE A 204 0.24 -2.31 0.78
C ILE A 204 0.30 -3.73 0.21
N ASN A 205 0.82 -3.89 -1.02
CA ASN A 205 0.92 -5.19 -1.68
C ASN A 205 1.64 -6.23 -0.82
N TYR A 206 2.73 -5.87 -0.13
CA TYR A 206 3.51 -6.80 0.67
C TYR A 206 2.93 -7.03 2.08
N TYR A 207 2.67 -5.97 2.86
CA TYR A 207 2.40 -6.08 4.30
C TYR A 207 0.93 -6.11 4.68
N SER A 208 0.01 -5.64 3.84
CA SER A 208 -1.41 -5.60 4.22
C SER A 208 -1.99 -7.01 4.42
N LYS A 209 -3.04 -7.13 5.23
CA LYS A 209 -3.79 -8.36 5.48
C LYS A 209 -5.29 -8.04 5.46
N ASN A 210 -6.12 -9.06 5.29
CA ASN A 210 -7.59 -8.95 5.28
C ASN A 210 -8.11 -7.90 4.29
N ASN A 211 -7.47 -7.84 3.11
CA ASN A 211 -7.85 -6.96 2.04
C ASN A 211 -9.23 -7.38 1.51
N MET A 212 -10.19 -6.45 1.50
CA MET A 212 -11.55 -6.68 1.03
C MET A 212 -12.17 -5.39 0.52
N GLU A 213 -13.18 -5.53 -0.35
CA GLU A 213 -14.02 -4.40 -0.74
C GLU A 213 -14.78 -3.87 0.48
N PHE A 214 -14.82 -2.55 0.61
CA PHE A 214 -15.58 -1.88 1.65
C PHE A 214 -16.86 -1.29 1.05
N HIS A 215 -18.01 -1.92 1.30
CA HIS A 215 -19.29 -1.56 0.66
C HIS A 215 -19.91 -0.25 1.15
N TYR A 216 -19.39 0.35 2.24
CA TYR A 216 -20.03 1.49 2.90
C TYR A 216 -19.09 2.69 3.04
N VAL A 217 -19.00 3.51 1.99
CA VAL A 217 -18.52 4.88 2.17
C VAL A 217 -19.75 5.78 2.37
N TYR A 218 -20.30 5.79 3.58
CA TYR A 218 -21.29 6.81 3.93
C TYR A 218 -20.56 8.14 4.11
N GLY A 219 -20.74 9.04 3.15
CA GLY A 219 -20.61 10.47 3.42
C GLY A 219 -21.86 10.89 4.17
N GLU A 220 -21.76 11.07 5.49
CA GLU A 220 -22.84 11.65 6.27
C GLU A 220 -23.00 13.12 5.86
N THR A 221 -23.83 13.39 4.85
CA THR A 221 -24.29 14.76 4.59
C THR A 221 -25.30 15.11 5.67
N SER A 222 -24.84 15.63 6.79
CA SER A 222 -25.68 16.36 7.73
C SER A 222 -26.27 17.57 7.00
N SER A 223 -27.47 17.42 6.46
CA SER A 223 -28.30 18.52 5.96
C SER A 223 -28.83 19.32 7.14
N ASN A 224 -27.90 20.00 7.84
CA ASN A 224 -28.02 21.28 8.52
C ASN A 224 -26.72 21.67 9.25
N THR A 225 -25.56 21.28 8.73
CA THR A 225 -24.27 21.92 9.04
C THR A 225 -23.29 21.53 7.93
N ARG A 226 -22.69 22.53 7.27
CA ARG A 226 -21.65 22.33 6.24
C ARG A 226 -20.43 21.67 6.88
N HIS A 227 -20.23 20.37 6.68
CA HIS A 227 -19.04 19.65 7.14
C HIS A 227 -18.28 19.04 5.95
N SER A 228 -17.18 19.72 5.60
CA SER A 228 -16.03 19.14 4.91
C SER A 228 -15.38 18.14 5.85
N GLY A 229 -15.03 16.95 5.35
CA GLY A 229 -14.35 15.91 6.13
C GLY A 229 -13.07 16.43 6.77
N HIS A 230 -13.13 16.67 8.08
CA HIS A 230 -12.00 17.00 8.93
C HIS A 230 -11.72 15.82 9.85
N LEU A 231 -10.44 15.46 10.03
CA LEU A 231 -10.00 14.72 11.21
C LEU A 231 -10.38 15.54 12.44
N SER A 232 -11.48 15.15 13.09
CA SER A 232 -11.88 15.76 14.35
C SER A 232 -11.33 14.91 15.49
N SER A 233 -10.34 15.46 16.20
CA SER A 233 -10.09 15.07 17.59
C SER A 233 -11.41 15.14 18.35
N ARG A 234 -11.79 14.07 19.06
CA ARG A 234 -13.08 14.02 19.80
C ARG A 234 -13.19 15.02 20.95
N TYR A 235 -12.16 15.85 21.18
CA TYR A 235 -12.19 16.93 22.16
C TYR A 235 -11.49 18.16 21.55
N PRO A 236 -12.25 19.17 21.08
CA PRO A 236 -11.69 20.33 20.38
C PRO A 236 -11.01 21.29 21.36
N VAL A 237 -9.75 21.66 21.08
CA VAL A 237 -9.15 22.88 21.61
C VAL A 237 -9.26 23.94 20.52
N ASN A 238 -10.10 24.94 20.75
CA ASN A 238 -10.39 26.03 19.82
C ASN A 238 -9.15 26.90 19.55
N LEU A 239 -8.68 26.99 18.30
CA LEU A 239 -7.61 27.94 17.91
C LEU A 239 -8.10 29.38 17.70
N THR A 240 -9.38 29.65 17.85
CA THR A 240 -9.97 30.98 17.65
C THR A 240 -9.57 32.00 18.74
N LYS A 241 -8.60 31.69 19.61
CA LYS A 241 -8.13 32.56 20.69
C LYS A 241 -6.60 32.72 20.81
N HIS A 242 -5.81 32.40 19.80
CA HIS A 242 -4.36 32.67 19.84
C HIS A 242 -3.99 33.82 18.90
N ASP A 243 -3.82 35.01 19.50
CA ASP A 243 -3.29 36.26 18.94
C ASP A 243 -1.94 36.08 18.23
N GLY A 244 -1.93 35.52 17.02
CA GLY A 244 -0.76 35.53 16.13
C GLY A 244 0.45 34.70 16.60
N MET A 245 0.26 33.61 17.35
CA MET A 245 1.40 32.80 17.83
C MET A 245 2.06 31.99 16.70
N VAL A 246 3.40 31.93 16.68
CA VAL A 246 4.23 31.22 15.69
C VAL A 246 5.16 30.23 16.41
N VAL A 247 5.25 29.01 15.87
CA VAL A 247 6.20 27.99 16.36
C VAL A 247 7.52 28.15 15.62
N GLY A 248 8.63 28.12 16.35
CA GLY A 248 10.00 28.22 15.84
C GLY A 248 10.89 27.07 16.33
N LEU A 249 12.15 27.06 15.89
CA LEU A 249 13.18 26.10 16.31
C LEU A 249 14.40 26.82 16.86
N THR A 250 14.92 26.37 18.01
CA THR A 250 16.14 26.88 18.62
C THR A 250 16.97 25.76 19.25
N SER A 251 18.17 26.08 19.75
CA SER A 251 18.97 25.15 20.54
C SER A 251 18.22 24.76 21.83
N CYS A 252 18.21 23.48 22.17
CA CYS A 252 17.60 22.98 23.41
C CYS A 252 18.26 23.51 24.70
N THR A 253 19.40 24.20 24.61
CA THR A 253 20.06 24.89 25.73
C THR A 253 19.54 26.31 25.94
N ASN A 254 18.75 26.85 25.00
CA ASN A 254 18.12 28.17 25.14
C ASN A 254 16.95 28.08 26.12
N GLY A 255 16.90 28.98 27.11
CA GLY A 255 15.81 29.03 28.09
C GLY A 255 14.42 29.21 27.47
N GLN A 256 14.34 29.81 26.27
CA GLN A 256 13.09 29.94 25.51
C GLN A 256 12.56 28.61 24.95
N ALA A 257 13.35 27.54 24.92
CA ALA A 257 12.91 26.21 24.48
C ALA A 257 12.16 25.42 25.58
N ASN A 258 12.26 25.88 26.83
CA ASN A 258 11.72 25.19 28.00
C ASN A 258 10.22 25.51 28.20
N GLY A 259 9.57 24.75 29.09
CA GLY A 259 8.21 25.06 29.57
C GLY A 259 7.09 24.33 28.83
N TRP A 260 7.42 23.33 28.02
CA TRP A 260 6.44 22.38 27.50
C TRP A 260 6.14 21.31 28.55
N PHE A 261 4.87 20.94 28.68
CA PHE A 261 4.43 19.91 29.61
C PHE A 261 3.28 19.09 29.02
N VAL A 262 3.15 17.86 29.50
CA VAL A 262 2.00 17.02 29.17
C VAL A 262 0.81 17.50 30.00
N PHE A 263 -0.31 17.80 29.34
CA PHE A 263 -1.56 18.14 30.02
C PHE A 263 -2.50 16.94 29.97
N PRO A 264 -2.72 16.23 31.09
CA PRO A 264 -3.67 15.12 31.14
C PRO A 264 -5.11 15.66 31.18
N GLN A 265 -5.96 15.18 30.26
CA GLN A 265 -7.41 15.35 30.35
C GLN A 265 -8.06 13.96 30.41
N ASP A 266 -9.03 13.78 31.31
CA ASP A 266 -9.78 12.53 31.50
C ASP A 266 -8.91 11.27 31.65
N GLY A 267 -7.79 11.39 32.38
CA GLY A 267 -6.90 10.27 32.66
C GLY A 267 -6.02 9.80 31.49
N LYS A 268 -5.98 10.54 30.36
CA LYS A 268 -5.10 10.25 29.22
C LYS A 268 -4.17 11.42 28.87
N SER A 269 -2.91 11.10 28.60
CA SER A 269 -1.80 12.03 28.35
C SER A 269 -1.71 12.49 26.88
N ASP A 270 -2.81 13.03 26.35
CA ASP A 270 -3.01 13.19 24.91
C ASP A 270 -2.64 14.59 24.37
N HIS A 271 -2.24 15.54 25.22
CA HIS A 271 -1.87 16.90 24.80
C HIS A 271 -0.51 17.34 25.35
N ILE A 272 0.20 18.15 24.56
CA ILE A 272 1.42 18.84 24.97
C ILE A 272 1.16 20.33 24.89
N CYS A 273 1.30 21.00 26.03
CA CYS A 273 0.96 22.39 26.21
C CYS A 273 2.18 23.20 26.68
N ARG A 274 2.12 24.50 26.43
CA ARG A 274 3.05 25.48 26.97
C ARG A 274 2.27 26.69 27.46
N ILE A 275 2.54 27.12 28.69
CA ILE A 275 1.97 28.35 29.25
C ILE A 275 2.87 29.52 28.84
N TYR A 276 2.25 30.63 28.49
CA TYR A 276 2.93 31.90 28.26
C TYR A 276 2.12 33.04 28.89
N GLU A 277 2.84 34.08 29.33
CA GLU A 277 2.25 35.29 29.85
C GLU A 277 1.86 36.21 28.68
N THR A 278 0.64 36.76 28.73
CA THR A 278 0.19 37.78 27.77
C THR A 278 0.32 39.16 28.40
N GLU A 279 0.43 40.22 27.58
CA GLU A 279 0.56 41.62 28.01
C GLU A 279 -0.54 42.10 28.99
N ASN A 280 -1.66 41.35 29.12
CA ASN A 280 -2.77 41.64 30.03
C ASN A 280 -2.75 40.83 31.34
N GLY A 281 -1.65 40.16 31.69
CA GLY A 281 -1.53 39.40 32.94
C GLY A 281 -2.41 38.15 33.04
N LYS A 282 -2.98 37.69 31.93
CA LYS A 282 -3.69 36.40 31.84
C LYS A 282 -2.76 35.34 31.24
N ASN A 283 -2.59 34.23 31.96
CA ASN A 283 -1.86 33.07 31.45
C ASN A 283 -2.67 32.44 30.31
N ALA A 284 -2.07 32.36 29.12
CA ALA A 284 -2.62 31.64 27.99
C ALA A 284 -1.79 30.39 27.73
N SER A 285 -2.44 29.32 27.25
CA SER A 285 -1.80 28.03 26.99
C SER A 285 -1.87 27.69 25.51
N PHE A 286 -0.72 27.46 24.87
CA PHE A 286 -0.65 26.92 23.52
C PHE A 286 -0.53 25.39 23.62
N CYS A 287 -1.48 24.65 23.05
CA CYS A 287 -1.55 23.19 23.15
C CYS A 287 -1.56 22.52 21.78
N LEU A 288 -0.84 21.41 21.67
CA LEU A 288 -0.80 20.51 20.52
C LEU A 288 -1.31 19.13 20.93
N GLY A 289 -2.18 18.54 20.12
CA GLY A 289 -2.69 17.19 20.35
C GLY A 289 -1.68 16.16 19.88
N LYS A 290 -1.42 15.14 20.71
CA LYS A 290 -0.71 13.93 20.26
C LYS A 290 -1.63 13.16 19.34
N THR A 291 -1.15 12.83 18.15
CA THR A 291 -1.86 11.92 17.26
C THR A 291 -1.24 10.53 17.35
N LYS A 292 -2.08 9.53 17.65
CA LYS A 292 -1.65 8.13 17.64
C LYS A 292 -1.50 7.63 16.20
N PRO A 293 -0.56 6.71 15.93
CA PRO A 293 -0.54 5.97 14.68
C PRO A 293 -1.85 5.18 14.55
N LEU A 294 -2.55 5.29 13.42
CA LEU A 294 -3.60 4.33 13.08
C LEU A 294 -2.93 3.01 12.69
N LEU A 295 -2.79 2.10 13.66
CA LEU A 295 -3.04 0.65 13.57
C LEU A 295 -2.39 -0.09 14.75
N ALA A 296 -3.22 -0.59 15.66
CA ALA A 296 -3.04 -1.90 16.28
C ALA A 296 -4.45 -2.45 16.56
N SER A 297 -4.88 -3.43 15.77
CA SER A 297 -5.83 -4.42 16.27
C SER A 297 -5.05 -5.28 17.26
N ASP A 298 -5.67 -5.60 18.39
CA ASP A 298 -5.15 -6.51 19.41
C ASP A 298 -4.67 -7.82 18.78
N ASP A 299 -3.36 -7.96 18.59
CA ASP A 299 -2.54 -9.13 18.93
C ASP A 299 -1.09 -8.93 18.41
N ASP A 300 -0.14 -9.28 19.26
CA ASP A 300 1.33 -9.23 19.14
C ASP A 300 2.03 -7.87 19.33
N ILE A 301 2.10 -7.48 20.61
CA ILE A 301 3.12 -6.59 21.17
C ILE A 301 4.48 -7.33 21.15
N MET A 302 5.35 -6.93 20.24
CA MET A 302 6.78 -6.81 20.54
C MET A 302 7.21 -5.37 20.23
N GLU A 303 6.77 -4.45 21.10
CA GLU A 303 7.29 -3.10 21.16
C GLU A 303 8.78 -3.14 21.51
N LYS A 304 9.63 -2.55 20.66
CA LYS A 304 10.92 -2.07 21.14
C LYS A 304 10.63 -0.84 22.00
N GLU A 305 11.10 -0.83 23.24
CA GLU A 305 10.93 0.26 24.23
C GLU A 305 11.33 1.66 23.71
N GLU A 306 12.11 1.74 22.62
CA GLU A 306 12.63 2.99 22.06
C GLU A 306 11.62 3.79 21.19
N ASP A 307 10.47 3.20 20.84
CA ASP A 307 9.45 3.83 19.98
C ASP A 307 8.23 4.36 20.76
N GLN A 308 8.15 4.17 22.09
CA GLN A 308 7.04 4.69 22.91
C GLN A 308 7.15 6.19 23.26
N THR A 309 8.34 6.80 23.14
CA THR A 309 8.54 8.21 23.55
C THR A 309 8.30 9.23 22.45
N LYS A 310 8.15 8.80 21.20
CA LYS A 310 8.04 9.68 20.02
C LYS A 310 6.62 9.72 19.49
N PHE A 311 6.15 10.93 19.15
CA PHE A 311 4.78 11.14 18.70
C PHE A 311 4.70 12.24 17.63
N HIS A 312 3.61 12.20 16.87
CA HIS A 312 3.22 13.30 15.99
C HIS A 312 2.41 14.32 16.80
N LEU A 313 2.55 15.59 16.44
CA LEU A 313 1.80 16.68 17.05
C LEU A 313 0.99 17.40 15.99
N ALA A 314 -0.31 17.53 16.23
CA ALA A 314 -1.24 18.18 15.34
C ALA A 314 -2.04 19.27 16.04
N VAL A 315 -2.53 20.20 15.22
CA VAL A 315 -3.41 21.29 15.61
C VAL A 315 -4.84 20.90 15.20
N ALA A 316 -5.79 20.94 16.14
CA ALA A 316 -7.19 20.70 15.80
C ALA A 316 -7.72 21.83 14.87
N ASP A 317 -8.65 21.50 13.96
CA ASP A 317 -9.23 22.40 12.93
C ASP A 317 -8.35 22.79 11.73
N ILE A 318 -7.12 22.28 11.59
CA ILE A 318 -6.30 22.56 10.39
C ILE A 318 -5.98 21.26 9.64
N ASN A 319 -6.79 20.96 8.62
CA ASN A 319 -6.51 20.07 7.46
C ASN A 319 -5.31 19.12 7.63
N ASP A 320 -5.40 18.12 8.51
CA ASP A 320 -4.38 17.07 8.72
C ASP A 320 -2.94 17.59 8.77
N SER A 321 -2.73 18.72 9.47
CA SER A 321 -1.43 19.39 9.50
C SER A 321 -0.68 19.06 10.79
N CYS A 322 0.45 18.36 10.63
CA CYS A 322 1.37 18.00 11.70
C CYS A 322 2.52 18.99 11.76
N LEU A 323 3.05 19.18 12.97
CA LEU A 323 4.24 20.00 13.20
C LEU A 323 5.46 19.39 12.50
N ASP A 324 6.08 20.14 11.60
CA ASP A 324 7.17 19.72 10.72
C ASP A 324 8.42 20.58 10.96
N ALA A 325 9.47 19.94 11.46
CA ALA A 325 10.73 20.59 11.81
C ALA A 325 11.57 21.07 10.62
N SER A 326 11.15 20.81 9.38
CA SER A 326 11.86 21.23 8.17
C SER A 326 11.23 22.41 7.43
N ALA A 327 10.06 22.86 7.87
CA ALA A 327 9.32 23.91 7.19
C ALA A 327 9.86 25.29 7.62
N SER A 328 10.82 25.83 6.86
CA SER A 328 11.15 27.26 6.93
C SER A 328 11.60 27.89 5.59
N ARG A 329 10.88 28.97 5.23
CA ARG A 329 11.17 30.16 4.39
C ARG A 329 11.06 30.12 2.85
N ARG A 330 10.01 30.78 2.31
CA ARG A 330 10.01 32.20 1.80
C ARG A 330 8.59 32.69 1.44
N ARG A 331 8.40 34.01 1.54
CA ARG A 331 7.14 34.78 1.59
C ARG A 331 6.47 35.01 0.23
N THR A 332 5.12 34.94 0.20
CA THR A 332 4.23 35.84 -0.56
C THR A 332 3.10 36.29 0.36
N ALA A 333 2.61 37.52 0.19
CA ALA A 333 1.74 38.22 1.15
C ALA A 333 0.29 37.69 1.25
N SER A 334 0.00 36.50 0.70
CA SER A 334 -1.37 35.96 0.60
C SER A 334 -1.63 34.67 1.38
N GLU A 335 -0.66 34.11 2.12
CA GLU A 335 -0.87 32.88 2.89
C GLU A 335 -0.43 33.04 4.35
N VAL A 336 -1.33 33.56 5.19
CA VAL A 336 -1.24 33.41 6.64
C VAL A 336 -1.83 32.06 7.03
N LYS A 337 -1.06 30.97 6.93
CA LYS A 337 -1.35 29.71 7.66
C LYS A 337 -0.03 29.01 8.06
N LEU A 338 0.41 29.28 9.28
CA LEU A 338 1.37 28.53 10.12
C LEU A 338 2.58 27.86 9.38
N PRO A 339 3.77 28.51 9.35
CA PRO A 339 4.91 28.09 8.52
C PRO A 339 5.59 26.77 8.93
N MET A 340 5.34 26.26 10.14
CA MET A 340 5.93 25.02 10.65
C MET A 340 5.00 23.81 10.59
N PHE A 341 3.89 23.89 9.87
CA PHE A 341 2.92 22.81 9.76
C PHE A 341 2.83 22.32 8.32
N SER A 342 2.88 21.00 8.15
CA SER A 342 2.73 20.36 6.85
C SER A 342 1.81 19.16 6.98
N ARG A 343 1.31 18.62 5.86
CA ARG A 343 0.42 17.46 5.89
C ARG A 343 1.07 16.30 6.66
N CYS A 344 0.34 15.70 7.60
CA CYS A 344 0.80 14.60 8.43
C CYS A 344 1.31 13.43 7.55
N LYS A 345 2.53 12.99 7.82
CA LYS A 345 3.26 11.90 7.15
C LYS A 345 4.14 11.19 8.17
N TRP A 346 4.23 9.87 8.07
CA TRP A 346 5.14 9.07 8.89
C TRP A 346 6.60 9.30 8.48
N HIS A 347 7.20 10.37 9.00
CA HIS A 347 8.55 10.82 8.61
C HIS A 347 9.26 11.44 9.82
N ALA A 348 10.56 11.20 9.97
CA ALA A 348 11.37 11.71 11.09
C ALA A 348 11.28 13.23 11.32
N LYS A 349 10.89 13.99 10.28
CA LYS A 349 10.69 15.44 10.28
C LYS A 349 9.47 15.88 11.12
N GLN A 350 8.52 14.99 11.34
CA GLN A 350 7.30 15.23 12.11
C GLN A 350 7.24 14.42 13.41
N MET A 351 8.34 13.74 13.75
CA MET A 351 8.47 12.99 15.00
C MET A 351 9.08 13.87 16.08
N TRP A 352 8.38 14.00 17.20
CA TRP A 352 8.77 14.83 18.32
C TRP A 352 8.85 14.01 19.61
N GLU A 353 9.69 14.47 20.51
CA GLU A 353 9.91 13.87 21.83
C GLU A 353 9.95 14.98 22.88
N LEU A 354 9.32 14.77 24.03
CA LEU A 354 9.38 15.70 25.15
C LEU A 354 10.36 15.15 26.18
N ASN A 355 11.38 15.93 26.54
CA ASN A 355 12.36 15.51 27.53
C ASN A 355 11.98 15.96 28.96
N ASP A 356 12.70 15.45 29.96
CA ASP A 356 12.48 15.74 31.39
C ASP A 356 12.68 17.22 31.76
N LYS A 357 13.35 18.00 30.90
CA LYS A 357 13.58 19.44 31.09
C LYS A 357 12.43 20.29 30.54
N GLY A 358 11.40 19.67 29.97
CA GLY A 358 10.25 20.35 29.37
C GLY A 358 10.57 20.94 28.00
N ASN A 359 11.48 20.32 27.25
CA ASN A 359 11.81 20.71 25.89
C ASN A 359 11.20 19.75 24.89
N LEU A 360 10.51 20.31 23.90
CA LEU A 360 9.92 19.56 22.81
C LEU A 360 10.92 19.47 21.64
N MET A 361 11.57 18.33 21.46
CA MET A 361 12.70 18.11 20.56
C MET A 361 12.28 17.41 19.27
N SER A 362 12.80 17.89 18.13
CA SER A 362 12.63 17.22 16.84
C SER A 362 13.57 16.03 16.71
N SER A 363 13.04 14.88 16.27
CA SER A 363 13.84 13.69 15.95
C SER A 363 14.73 13.87 14.71
N TYR A 364 14.42 14.84 13.84
CA TYR A 364 15.16 15.11 12.62
C TYR A 364 16.31 16.09 12.82
N SER A 365 16.01 17.29 13.32
CA SER A 365 17.01 18.37 13.44
C SER A 365 17.71 18.40 14.80
N ARG A 366 17.21 17.66 15.80
CA ARG A 366 17.62 17.74 17.22
C ARG A 366 17.48 19.14 17.83
N LEU A 367 16.76 20.04 17.17
CA LEU A 367 16.39 21.36 17.68
C LEU A 367 15.10 21.26 18.49
N CYS A 368 14.89 22.23 19.38
CA CYS A 368 13.72 22.29 20.25
C CYS A 368 12.74 23.38 19.82
N ALA A 369 11.44 23.13 20.00
CA ALA A 369 10.38 24.04 19.60
C ALA A 369 10.24 25.24 20.55
N THR A 370 10.13 26.43 19.97
CA THR A 370 9.77 27.68 20.67
C THR A 370 8.39 28.16 20.22
N VAL A 371 7.75 29.00 21.02
CA VAL A 371 6.51 29.69 20.65
C VAL A 371 6.73 31.19 20.89
N GLU A 372 6.49 31.99 19.86
CA GLU A 372 6.66 33.45 19.88
C GLU A 372 5.37 34.13 19.39
N SER A 373 5.10 35.34 19.87
CA SER A 373 3.99 36.17 19.39
C SER A 373 4.38 36.83 18.06
N SER A 374 3.50 36.85 17.06
CA SER A 374 3.76 37.52 15.77
C SER A 374 3.91 39.05 15.89
N LYS A 375 3.65 39.63 17.07
CA LYS A 375 3.93 41.05 17.34
C LYS A 375 5.40 41.32 17.67
N GLU A 376 6.19 40.29 17.97
CA GLU A 376 7.61 40.40 18.34
C GLU A 376 8.57 39.79 17.28
N ALA A 377 8.06 39.32 16.14
CA ALA A 377 8.81 38.56 15.12
C ALA A 377 9.21 39.33 13.85
#